data_AF-A6FFY6-F1
#
_entry.id   AF-A6FFY6-F1
#
_cell.length_a   1.000
_cell.length_b   1.000
_cell.length_c   1.000
_cell.angle_alpha   90.00
_cell.angle_beta   90.00
_cell.angle_gamma   90.00
#
_symmetry.space_group_name_H-M   'P 1'
#
loop_
_entity.id
_entity.type
_entity.pdbx_description
1 polymer ?
#
loop_
_entity_poly.entity_id
_entity_poly.type
_entity_poly.pdbx_seq_one_letter_code
_entity_poly.pdbx_strand_id
1 'polypeptide(L)'
;MTCFVTSVVGALFGILFGGILLGYILDSLLAGSLEIGDAGTWLAAVSTFGAAIGTIGSLIMLNRQHKQNVIHQERVWKKQEESLDFARYRDHKAQFEQLLDTLEDKHKDFYVFGDRIKLYLSLFPCNSLCNDFLDYKYRLNQSDLTEAHPLNSAWKHIDKIDTILRDYHGGRVIKYGDGYRFKEQPNPTPIHQVELTILNTAGCLWLKCIRAPRTGDLIHDDEVFANVIDPMVMRSHSADIFESLSEFCGIESPRESMGIYTPMNLGFELFSYFSREDVPKYNNIIHGHYNIVAILFELDCLVSLLPSGHPFVLFFRMSLSPRGDKALLKGIDDKSRVKDYLNQVNRQLRDIIKGEEYSEDAQKQAQQIIICIKEHAQ
;
A
#
# COMPACT_ATOMS: atom_id res chain seq x y z
N MET A 1 -11.57 56.18 7.88
CA MET A 1 -10.55 57.14 7.37
C MET A 1 -11.19 58.43 6.86
N THR A 2 -12.28 58.37 6.10
CA THR A 2 -13.04 59.55 5.64
C THR A 2 -13.50 60.47 6.77
N CYS A 3 -14.12 59.94 7.85
CA CYS A 3 -14.51 60.76 9.01
C CYS A 3 -13.32 61.47 9.69
N PHE A 4 -12.18 60.80 9.82
CA PHE A 4 -10.99 61.39 10.47
C PHE A 4 -10.41 62.53 9.62
N VAL A 5 -10.32 62.34 8.30
CA VAL A 5 -9.86 63.38 7.37
C VAL A 5 -10.82 64.58 7.39
N THR A 6 -12.14 64.36 7.40
CA THR A 6 -13.11 65.46 7.50
C THR A 6 -13.04 66.21 8.83
N SER A 7 -12.79 65.51 9.95
CA SER A 7 -12.62 66.15 11.25
C SER A 7 -11.32 66.96 11.35
N VAL A 8 -10.21 66.48 10.79
CA VAL A 8 -8.93 67.20 10.77
C VAL A 8 -9.00 68.41 9.84
N VAL A 9 -9.59 68.26 8.64
CA VAL A 9 -9.81 69.37 7.72
C VAL A 9 -10.75 70.40 8.36
N GLY A 10 -11.84 69.96 8.99
CA GLY A 10 -12.76 70.84 9.72
C GLY A 10 -12.10 71.59 10.88
N ALA A 11 -11.22 70.93 11.64
CA ALA A 11 -10.45 71.56 12.71
C ALA A 11 -9.43 72.58 12.16
N LEU A 12 -8.73 72.27 11.07
CA LEU A 12 -7.82 73.19 10.40
C LEU A 12 -8.56 74.43 9.88
N PHE A 13 -9.71 74.24 9.21
CA PHE A 13 -10.56 75.35 8.78
C PHE A 13 -11.08 76.16 9.97
N GLY A 14 -11.46 75.50 11.07
CA GLY A 14 -11.91 76.16 12.31
C GLY A 14 -10.82 77.02 12.96
N ILE A 15 -9.56 76.54 12.99
CA ILE A 15 -8.43 77.31 13.51
C ILE A 15 -8.08 78.48 12.58
N LEU A 16 -8.08 78.26 11.27
CA LEU A 16 -7.68 79.27 10.27
C LEU A 16 -8.73 80.38 10.15
N PHE A 17 -10.03 80.03 10.14
CA PHE A 17 -11.11 81.02 10.10
C PHE A 17 -11.45 81.60 11.48
N GLY A 18 -11.57 80.75 12.51
CA GLY A 18 -12.02 81.16 13.84
C GLY A 18 -10.92 81.78 14.70
N GLY A 19 -9.67 81.32 14.58
CA GLY A 19 -8.54 81.83 15.35
C GLY A 19 -7.82 82.98 14.63
N ILE A 20 -7.46 82.78 13.36
CA ILE A 20 -6.64 83.73 12.62
C ILE A 20 -7.51 84.80 11.96
N LEU A 21 -8.44 84.43 11.09
CA LEU A 21 -9.24 85.41 10.34
C LEU A 21 -10.14 86.26 11.26
N LEU A 22 -10.85 85.62 12.19
CA LEU A 22 -11.74 86.32 13.13
C LEU A 22 -10.96 87.15 14.16
N GLY A 23 -9.84 86.63 14.66
CA GLY A 23 -8.95 87.38 15.56
C GLY A 23 -8.38 88.62 14.88
N TYR A 24 -7.92 88.49 13.64
CA TYR A 24 -7.37 89.60 12.84
C TYR A 24 -8.41 90.67 12.50
N ILE A 25 -9.63 90.25 12.14
CA ILE A 25 -10.74 91.17 11.88
C ILE A 25 -11.11 91.92 13.17
N LEU A 26 -11.16 91.24 14.32
CA LEU A 26 -11.45 91.91 15.60
C LEU A 26 -10.35 92.89 16.01
N ASP A 27 -9.08 92.48 15.90
CA ASP A 27 -7.93 93.30 16.32
C ASP A 27 -7.73 94.50 15.37
N SER A 28 -7.89 94.31 14.06
CA SER A 28 -7.91 95.39 13.06
C SER A 28 -9.05 96.39 13.26
N LEU A 29 -10.17 95.96 13.85
CA LEU A 29 -11.33 96.82 14.09
C LEU A 29 -11.23 97.57 15.43
N LEU A 30 -10.42 97.06 16.38
CA LEU A 30 -10.30 97.60 17.74
C LEU A 30 -8.98 98.34 18.01
N ALA A 31 -7.86 97.96 17.40
CA ALA A 31 -6.53 98.50 17.66
C ALA A 31 -5.91 99.08 16.38
N GLY A 32 -6.14 100.37 16.13
CA GLY A 32 -5.83 101.06 14.87
C GLY A 32 -4.36 101.31 14.51
N SER A 33 -3.43 100.37 14.68
CA SER A 33 -2.10 100.43 14.05
C SER A 33 -1.45 99.06 13.88
N LEU A 34 -1.18 98.68 12.63
CA LEU A 34 -0.53 97.42 12.27
C LEU A 34 0.99 97.50 12.54
N GLU A 35 1.48 96.84 13.59
CA GLU A 35 2.92 96.69 13.86
C GLU A 35 3.54 95.52 13.07
N ILE A 36 4.79 95.69 12.65
CA ILE A 36 5.58 94.77 11.81
C ILE A 36 5.74 93.35 12.41
N GLY A 37 5.48 93.17 13.72
CA GLY A 37 5.44 91.87 14.39
C GLY A 37 4.37 90.91 13.84
N ASP A 38 3.39 91.44 13.10
CA ASP A 38 2.25 90.70 12.56
C ASP A 38 2.56 89.89 11.28
N ALA A 39 3.53 90.36 10.47
CA ALA A 39 3.98 89.64 9.28
C ALA A 39 4.69 88.32 9.60
N GLY A 40 5.41 88.26 10.74
CA GLY A 40 6.08 87.05 11.21
C GLY A 40 5.08 85.94 11.61
N THR A 41 3.97 86.33 12.27
CA THR A 41 2.90 85.42 12.67
C THR A 41 2.15 84.85 11.45
N TRP A 42 1.91 85.68 10.43
CA TRP A 42 1.35 85.24 9.14
C TRP A 42 2.26 84.25 8.42
N LEU A 43 3.56 84.54 8.33
CA LEU A 43 4.52 83.65 7.68
C LEU A 43 4.64 82.32 8.43
N ALA A 44 4.61 82.34 9.76
CA ALA A 44 4.59 81.13 10.59
C ALA A 44 3.30 80.32 10.41
N ALA A 45 2.14 80.98 10.31
CA ALA A 45 0.85 80.32 10.07
C ALA A 45 0.79 79.66 8.68
N VAL A 46 1.22 80.37 7.63
CA VAL A 46 1.29 79.83 6.25
C VAL A 46 2.28 78.67 6.19
N SER A 47 3.45 78.79 6.83
CA SER A 47 4.44 77.71 6.91
C SER A 47 3.89 76.48 7.62
N THR A 48 3.16 76.65 8.73
CA THR A 48 2.54 75.55 9.49
C THR A 48 1.44 74.86 8.69
N PHE A 49 0.63 75.65 7.95
CA PHE A 49 -0.38 75.11 7.04
C PHE A 49 0.24 74.30 5.89
N GLY A 50 1.31 74.82 5.27
CA GLY A 50 2.08 74.09 4.27
C GLY A 50 2.67 72.77 4.82
N ALA A 51 3.22 72.81 6.04
CA ALA A 51 3.73 71.61 6.73
C ALA A 51 2.62 70.60 7.05
N ALA A 52 1.43 71.06 7.45
CA ALA A 52 0.27 70.21 7.71
C ALA A 52 -0.24 69.53 6.44
N ILE A 53 -0.33 70.26 5.32
CA ILE A 53 -0.68 69.68 4.00
C ILE A 53 0.36 68.64 3.59
N GLY A 54 1.65 68.94 3.74
CA GLY A 54 2.74 68.00 3.45
C GLY A 54 2.65 66.72 4.30
N THR A 55 2.24 66.84 5.57
CA THR A 55 2.05 65.71 6.49
C THR A 55 0.85 64.84 6.08
N ILE A 56 -0.30 65.46 5.73
CA ILE A 56 -1.47 64.74 5.22
C ILE A 56 -1.15 64.01 3.91
N GLY A 57 -0.44 64.68 2.98
CA GLY A 57 -0.01 64.08 1.72
C GLY A 57 0.91 62.87 1.95
N SER A 58 1.86 63.00 2.87
CA SER A 58 2.74 61.89 3.27
C SER A 58 1.97 60.73 3.90
N LEU A 59 0.98 61.01 4.75
CA LEU A 59 0.15 59.98 5.38
C LEU A 59 -0.69 59.21 4.35
N ILE A 60 -1.25 59.91 3.36
CA ILE A 60 -2.01 59.28 2.25
C ILE A 60 -1.09 58.41 1.41
N MET A 61 0.11 58.91 1.07
CA MET A 61 1.11 58.14 0.33
C MET A 61 1.55 56.89 1.10
N LEU A 62 1.83 57.01 2.39
CA LEU A 62 2.18 55.89 3.26
C LEU A 62 1.06 54.85 3.34
N ASN A 63 -0.20 55.29 3.49
CA ASN A 63 -1.34 54.36 3.50
C ASN A 63 -1.52 53.65 2.15
N ARG A 64 -1.29 54.35 1.03
CA ARG A 64 -1.34 53.75 -0.30
C ARG A 64 -0.22 52.74 -0.51
N GLN A 65 1.01 53.07 -0.10
CA GLN A 65 2.15 52.16 -0.13
C GLN A 65 1.91 50.94 0.76
N HIS A 66 1.36 51.14 1.96
CA HIS A 66 1.03 50.03 2.85
C HIS A 66 0.01 49.06 2.21
N LYS A 67 -1.08 49.58 1.63
CA LYS A 67 -2.05 48.74 0.90
C LYS A 67 -1.43 47.98 -0.27
N GLN A 68 -0.57 48.62 -1.05
CA GLN A 68 0.14 47.97 -2.15
C GLN A 68 1.11 46.90 -1.66
N ASN A 69 1.82 47.16 -0.56
CA ASN A 69 2.73 46.21 0.06
C ASN A 69 1.99 45.00 0.62
N VAL A 70 0.83 45.17 1.25
CA VAL A 70 0.01 44.04 1.74
C VAL A 70 -0.42 43.14 0.57
N ILE A 71 -0.98 43.72 -0.50
CA ILE A 71 -1.39 42.94 -1.70
C ILE A 71 -0.18 42.25 -2.33
N HIS A 72 0.97 42.91 -2.38
CA HIS A 72 2.20 42.32 -2.91
C HIS A 72 2.69 41.16 -2.03
N GLN A 73 2.69 41.33 -0.71
CA GLN A 73 3.06 40.29 0.25
C GLN A 73 2.14 39.07 0.13
N GLU A 74 0.82 39.26 0.03
CA GLU A 74 -0.13 38.16 -0.17
C GLU A 74 0.18 37.37 -1.45
N ARG A 75 0.49 38.06 -2.56
CA ARG A 75 0.86 37.39 -3.83
C ARG A 75 2.19 36.64 -3.73
N VAL A 76 3.17 37.20 -3.04
CA VAL A 76 4.47 36.54 -2.81
C VAL A 76 4.28 35.32 -1.93
N TRP A 77 3.47 35.43 -0.87
CA TRP A 77 3.15 34.35 0.04
C TRP A 77 2.47 33.19 -0.69
N LYS A 78 1.45 33.49 -1.49
CA LYS A 78 0.75 32.49 -2.30
C LYS A 78 1.71 31.75 -3.26
N LYS A 79 2.62 32.47 -3.93
CA LYS A 79 3.62 31.84 -4.81
C LYS A 79 4.62 30.98 -4.04
N GLN A 80 5.02 31.40 -2.85
CA GLN A 80 5.91 30.62 -1.99
C GLN A 80 5.23 29.35 -1.49
N GLU A 81 3.95 29.43 -1.13
CA GLU A 81 3.13 28.28 -0.74
C GLU A 81 2.99 27.27 -1.90
N GLU A 82 2.61 27.73 -3.10
CA GLU A 82 2.54 26.88 -4.30
C GLU A 82 3.90 26.22 -4.62
N SER A 83 5.01 26.96 -4.48
CA SER A 83 6.35 26.41 -4.69
C SER A 83 6.74 25.38 -3.62
N LEU A 84 6.31 25.57 -2.37
CA LEU A 84 6.57 24.66 -1.27
C LEU A 84 5.78 23.36 -1.47
N ASP A 85 4.52 23.45 -1.87
CA ASP A 85 3.69 22.26 -2.11
C ASP A 85 4.17 21.46 -3.31
N PHE A 86 4.62 22.12 -4.38
CA PHE A 86 5.28 21.44 -5.49
C PHE A 86 6.57 20.71 -5.04
N ALA A 87 7.38 21.34 -4.18
CA ALA A 87 8.57 20.69 -3.63
C ALA A 87 8.20 19.46 -2.77
N ARG A 88 7.18 19.58 -1.89
CA ARG A 88 6.66 18.46 -1.10
C ARG A 88 6.18 17.31 -1.97
N TYR A 89 5.41 17.60 -3.01
CA TYR A 89 4.94 16.62 -3.98
C TYR A 89 6.11 15.86 -4.64
N ARG A 90 7.09 16.60 -5.16
CA ARG A 90 8.25 16.01 -5.83
C ARG A 90 9.05 15.13 -4.88
N ASP A 91 9.28 15.60 -3.67
CA ASP A 91 10.07 14.88 -2.68
C ASP A 91 9.34 13.62 -2.18
N HIS A 92 8.02 13.68 -1.95
CA HIS A 92 7.21 12.51 -1.60
C HIS A 92 7.13 11.48 -2.72
N LYS A 93 6.96 11.94 -3.98
CA LYS A 93 7.01 11.04 -5.14
C LYS A 93 8.39 10.38 -5.27
N ALA A 94 9.48 11.10 -5.02
CA ALA A 94 10.82 10.51 -5.03
C ALA A 94 11.01 9.45 -3.93
N GLN A 95 10.48 9.69 -2.72
CA GLN A 95 10.48 8.70 -1.64
C GLN A 95 9.66 7.47 -1.99
N PHE A 96 8.51 7.66 -2.65
CA PHE A 96 7.68 6.55 -3.13
C PHE A 96 8.43 5.70 -4.16
N GLU A 97 9.06 6.30 -5.17
CA GLU A 97 9.85 5.56 -6.17
C GLU A 97 11.01 4.80 -5.52
N GLN A 98 11.68 5.41 -4.54
CA GLN A 98 12.74 4.73 -3.78
C GLN A 98 12.22 3.52 -2.98
N LEU A 99 11.01 3.63 -2.41
CA LEU A 99 10.34 2.50 -1.76
C LEU A 99 10.07 1.38 -2.77
N LEU A 100 9.55 1.71 -3.95
CA LEU A 100 9.28 0.71 -5.00
C LEU A 100 10.57 0.01 -5.45
N ASP A 101 11.67 0.74 -5.63
CA ASP A 101 12.98 0.15 -5.96
C ASP A 101 13.46 -0.83 -4.88
N THR A 102 13.28 -0.46 -3.61
CA THR A 102 13.65 -1.31 -2.47
C THR A 102 12.81 -2.59 -2.43
N LEU A 103 11.50 -2.48 -2.70
CA LEU A 103 10.58 -3.61 -2.72
C LEU A 103 10.84 -4.53 -3.92
N GLU A 104 11.14 -3.97 -5.10
CA GLU A 104 11.52 -4.77 -6.26
C GLU A 104 12.84 -5.50 -6.03
N ASP A 105 13.86 -4.89 -5.42
CA ASP A 105 15.11 -5.60 -5.09
C ASP A 105 14.87 -6.72 -4.07
N LYS A 106 14.06 -6.44 -3.03
CA LYS A 106 13.67 -7.43 -2.01
C LYS A 106 12.90 -8.61 -2.61
N HIS A 107 12.15 -8.39 -3.69
CA HIS A 107 11.25 -9.38 -4.32
C HIS A 107 11.57 -9.66 -5.80
N LYS A 108 12.83 -9.47 -6.20
CA LYS A 108 13.29 -9.44 -7.61
C LYS A 108 13.03 -10.69 -8.44
N ASP A 109 12.74 -11.82 -7.79
CA ASP A 109 12.44 -13.10 -8.45
C ASP A 109 10.93 -13.37 -8.53
N PHE A 110 10.09 -12.45 -8.03
CA PHE A 110 8.65 -12.65 -7.86
C PHE A 110 7.84 -11.59 -8.57
N TYR A 111 8.02 -10.32 -8.22
CA TYR A 111 7.19 -9.23 -8.70
C TYR A 111 8.00 -8.04 -9.18
N VAL A 112 7.42 -7.33 -10.15
CA VAL A 112 7.81 -5.97 -10.55
C VAL A 112 6.58 -5.07 -10.60
N PHE A 113 6.75 -3.78 -10.41
CA PHE A 113 5.66 -2.82 -10.59
C PHE A 113 5.48 -2.51 -12.08
N GLY A 114 4.30 -2.74 -12.62
CA GLY A 114 4.01 -2.54 -14.04
C GLY A 114 4.00 -1.07 -14.45
N ASP A 115 3.17 -0.25 -13.78
CA ASP A 115 3.07 1.20 -14.04
C ASP A 115 3.13 1.96 -12.71
N ARG A 116 4.35 2.32 -12.31
CA ARG A 116 4.64 3.01 -11.04
C ARG A 116 3.93 4.36 -10.93
N ILE A 117 3.78 5.08 -12.05
CA ILE A 117 3.10 6.39 -12.08
C ILE A 117 1.60 6.20 -11.84
N LYS A 118 0.97 5.25 -12.51
CA LYS A 118 -0.45 4.94 -12.26
C LYS A 118 -0.67 4.45 -10.84
N LEU A 119 0.22 3.63 -10.30
CA LEU A 119 0.13 3.19 -8.91
C LEU A 119 0.17 4.39 -7.96
N TYR A 120 1.14 5.29 -8.09
CA TYR A 120 1.23 6.50 -7.26
C TYR A 120 -0.04 7.35 -7.33
N LEU A 121 -0.54 7.62 -8.55
CA LEU A 121 -1.75 8.41 -8.74
C LEU A 121 -3.01 7.69 -8.24
N SER A 122 -3.03 6.36 -8.24
CA SER A 122 -4.15 5.58 -7.68
C SER A 122 -4.16 5.56 -6.15
N LEU A 123 -2.97 5.60 -5.52
CA LEU A 123 -2.81 5.72 -4.07
C LEU A 123 -3.06 7.15 -3.58
N PHE A 124 -2.65 8.15 -4.37
CA PHE A 124 -2.81 9.56 -4.04
C PHE A 124 -3.50 10.32 -5.18
N PRO A 125 -4.82 10.15 -5.39
CA PRO A 125 -5.56 10.79 -6.48
C PRO A 125 -5.50 12.33 -6.45
N CYS A 126 -5.37 12.91 -5.26
CA CYS A 126 -5.23 14.35 -5.09
C CYS A 126 -3.84 14.87 -5.53
N ASN A 127 -2.82 14.00 -5.57
CA ASN A 127 -1.45 14.36 -5.92
C ASN A 127 -1.21 14.28 -7.44
N SER A 128 -2.02 15.00 -8.21
CA SER A 128 -1.85 15.16 -9.66
C SER A 128 -1.29 16.53 -9.99
N LEU A 129 -0.49 16.63 -11.06
CA LEU A 129 -0.02 17.91 -11.59
C LEU A 129 -1.16 18.81 -12.08
N CYS A 130 -2.33 18.23 -12.34
CA CYS A 130 -3.52 18.93 -12.80
C CYS A 130 -4.43 19.42 -11.65
N ASN A 131 -4.20 18.96 -10.43
CA ASN A 131 -5.01 19.38 -9.28
C ASN A 131 -4.40 20.64 -8.66
N ASP A 132 -5.23 21.47 -8.05
CA ASP A 132 -4.74 22.56 -7.21
C ASP A 132 -3.95 21.95 -6.04
N PHE A 133 -2.69 22.36 -5.87
CA PHE A 133 -1.77 21.81 -4.85
C PHE A 133 -2.29 21.94 -3.40
N LEU A 134 -3.38 22.68 -3.20
CA LEU A 134 -4.09 22.84 -1.93
C LEU A 134 -4.61 21.51 -1.36
N ASP A 135 -4.91 20.52 -2.22
CA ASP A 135 -5.40 19.20 -1.80
C ASP A 135 -4.28 18.15 -1.67
N TYR A 136 -3.01 18.59 -1.65
CA TYR A 136 -1.87 17.69 -1.51
C TYR A 136 -1.95 16.87 -0.20
N LYS A 137 -1.84 15.55 -0.33
CA LYS A 137 -1.83 14.61 0.80
C LYS A 137 -0.60 13.72 0.75
N TYR A 138 0.17 13.74 1.84
CA TYR A 138 1.32 12.85 2.03
C TYR A 138 0.99 11.63 2.91
N ARG A 139 -0.16 11.64 3.58
CA ARG A 139 -0.70 10.53 4.37
C ARG A 139 -2.18 10.37 4.08
N LEU A 140 -2.61 9.12 4.01
CA LEU A 140 -4.00 8.73 3.86
C LEU A 140 -4.62 8.49 5.24
N ASN A 141 -5.91 8.78 5.35
CA ASN A 141 -6.72 8.35 6.48
C ASN A 141 -7.63 7.19 6.05
N GLN A 142 -8.24 6.50 7.00
CA GLN A 142 -9.20 5.43 6.70
C GLN A 142 -10.36 5.90 5.81
N SER A 143 -10.76 7.18 5.91
CA SER A 143 -11.79 7.78 5.05
C SER A 143 -11.38 7.93 3.58
N ASP A 144 -10.07 7.97 3.29
CA ASP A 144 -9.54 8.07 1.93
C ASP A 144 -9.55 6.71 1.21
N LEU A 145 -9.63 5.61 1.97
CA LEU A 145 -9.68 4.24 1.47
C LEU A 145 -11.09 3.87 0.97
N THR A 146 -11.53 4.53 -0.10
CA THR A 146 -12.79 4.20 -0.79
C THR A 146 -12.82 2.75 -1.27
N GLU A 147 -14.00 2.24 -1.68
CA GLU A 147 -14.12 0.87 -2.18
C GLU A 147 -13.24 0.58 -3.40
N ALA A 148 -12.98 1.59 -4.23
CA ALA A 148 -12.12 1.50 -5.41
C ALA A 148 -10.63 1.76 -5.11
N HIS A 149 -10.28 2.09 -3.86
CA HIS A 149 -8.90 2.38 -3.49
C HIS A 149 -8.06 1.09 -3.53
N PRO A 150 -6.89 1.08 -4.20
CA PRO A 150 -6.11 -0.14 -4.41
C PRO A 150 -5.73 -0.86 -3.11
N LEU A 151 -5.34 -0.14 -2.05
CA LEU A 151 -5.06 -0.74 -0.74
C LEU A 151 -6.29 -1.38 -0.10
N ASN A 152 -7.48 -0.79 -0.24
CA ASN A 152 -8.70 -1.36 0.33
C ASN A 152 -9.11 -2.64 -0.43
N SER A 153 -9.00 -2.62 -1.76
CA SER A 153 -9.26 -3.79 -2.60
C SER A 153 -8.25 -4.91 -2.30
N ALA A 154 -6.95 -4.59 -2.24
CA ALA A 154 -5.90 -5.54 -1.88
C ALA A 154 -6.14 -6.15 -0.49
N TRP A 155 -6.49 -5.33 0.50
CA TRP A 155 -6.84 -5.78 1.84
C TRP A 155 -8.01 -6.78 1.84
N LYS A 156 -9.12 -6.45 1.17
CA LYS A 156 -10.28 -7.35 1.04
C LYS A 156 -9.90 -8.71 0.46
N HIS A 157 -9.01 -8.74 -0.54
CA HIS A 157 -8.53 -9.98 -1.13
C HIS A 157 -7.62 -10.75 -0.17
N ILE A 158 -6.71 -10.06 0.49
CA ILE A 158 -5.82 -10.65 1.50
C ILE A 158 -6.63 -11.29 2.64
N ASP A 159 -7.60 -10.56 3.20
CA ASP A 159 -8.50 -11.06 4.26
C ASP A 159 -9.38 -12.22 3.79
N LYS A 160 -9.82 -12.19 2.53
CA LYS A 160 -10.54 -13.31 1.92
C LYS A 160 -9.68 -14.56 1.83
N ILE A 161 -8.39 -14.47 1.44
CA ILE A 161 -7.47 -15.62 1.46
C ILE A 161 -7.34 -16.13 2.90
N ASP A 162 -7.12 -15.25 3.87
CA ASP A 162 -6.94 -15.65 5.26
C ASP A 162 -8.18 -16.34 5.82
N THR A 163 -9.37 -15.88 5.42
CA THR A 163 -10.64 -16.51 5.73
C THR A 163 -10.76 -17.88 5.08
N ILE A 164 -10.45 -18.00 3.79
CA ILE A 164 -10.42 -19.30 3.09
C ILE A 164 -9.53 -20.25 3.88
N LEU A 165 -8.28 -19.87 4.17
CA LEU A 165 -7.30 -20.69 4.86
C LEU A 165 -7.70 -21.08 6.29
N ARG A 166 -8.35 -20.16 7.02
CA ARG A 166 -8.82 -20.42 8.39
C ARG A 166 -9.97 -21.41 8.42
N ASP A 167 -10.89 -21.27 7.49
CA ASP A 167 -12.08 -22.10 7.41
C ASP A 167 -11.81 -23.40 6.65
N TYR A 168 -10.69 -23.49 5.93
CA TYR A 168 -10.27 -24.68 5.20
C TYR A 168 -9.87 -25.77 6.20
N HIS A 169 -10.63 -26.88 6.21
CA HIS A 169 -10.61 -27.96 7.23
C HIS A 169 -10.99 -27.58 8.66
N GLY A 170 -11.10 -26.28 8.97
CA GLY A 170 -11.59 -25.80 10.25
C GLY A 170 -13.11 -25.89 10.33
N GLY A 171 -13.66 -26.97 10.90
CA GLY A 171 -15.04 -26.92 11.36
C GLY A 171 -15.24 -25.74 12.32
N ARG A 172 -16.35 -25.01 12.17
CA ARG A 172 -16.59 -23.82 12.99
C ARG A 172 -17.16 -24.23 14.33
N VAL A 173 -16.53 -23.80 15.43
CA VAL A 173 -17.13 -23.89 16.77
C VAL A 173 -18.22 -22.82 16.85
N ILE A 174 -19.49 -23.23 16.81
CA ILE A 174 -20.62 -22.33 16.95
C ILE A 174 -21.06 -22.36 18.42
N LYS A 175 -21.16 -21.18 19.04
CA LYS A 175 -21.71 -21.02 20.39
C LYS A 175 -23.24 -21.02 20.31
N TYR A 176 -23.87 -22.01 20.90
CA TYR A 176 -25.30 -22.08 21.15
C TYR A 176 -25.57 -21.66 22.62
N GLY A 177 -26.81 -21.28 22.94
CA GLY A 177 -27.17 -20.75 24.27
C GLY A 177 -26.88 -21.70 25.45
N ASP A 178 -26.64 -22.97 25.14
CA ASP A 178 -26.47 -24.12 26.02
C ASP A 178 -25.11 -24.82 25.84
N GLY A 179 -24.21 -24.32 24.98
CA GLY A 179 -22.85 -24.85 24.83
C GLY A 179 -22.15 -24.52 23.52
N TYR A 180 -21.02 -25.17 23.26
CA TYR A 180 -20.30 -25.07 22.00
C TYR A 180 -20.52 -26.33 21.17
N ARG A 181 -20.88 -26.20 19.90
CA ARG A 181 -20.96 -27.33 18.97
C ARG A 181 -20.00 -27.11 17.82
N PHE A 182 -19.10 -28.06 17.59
CA PHE A 182 -18.29 -28.08 16.38
C PHE A 182 -19.20 -28.49 15.22
N LYS A 183 -19.38 -27.59 14.25
CA LYS A 183 -20.09 -27.91 13.02
C LYS A 183 -19.05 -28.05 11.92
N GLU A 184 -18.82 -29.28 11.48
CA GLU A 184 -18.22 -29.52 10.16
C GLU A 184 -19.17 -28.89 9.13
N GLN A 185 -18.81 -27.71 8.64
CA GLN A 185 -19.41 -27.19 7.44
C GLN A 185 -18.50 -27.65 6.30
N PRO A 186 -19.03 -28.26 5.22
CA PRO A 186 -18.27 -28.29 3.98
C PRO A 186 -17.98 -26.82 3.65
N ASN A 187 -16.70 -26.43 3.70
CA ASN A 187 -16.31 -25.05 3.54
C ASN A 187 -16.87 -24.55 2.20
N PRO A 188 -17.80 -23.57 2.19
CA PRO A 188 -18.45 -23.13 0.96
C PRO A 188 -17.51 -22.32 0.08
N THR A 189 -16.30 -21.99 0.54
CA THR A 189 -15.34 -21.20 -0.24
C THR A 189 -14.40 -22.15 -0.96
N PRO A 190 -14.59 -22.35 -2.28
CA PRO A 190 -13.85 -23.35 -3.00
C PRO A 190 -12.40 -22.93 -3.21
N ILE A 191 -11.48 -23.89 -3.07
CA ILE A 191 -10.03 -23.70 -3.14
C ILE A 191 -9.56 -23.00 -4.42
N HIS A 192 -10.33 -23.07 -5.50
CA HIS A 192 -10.08 -22.33 -6.74
C HIS A 192 -10.10 -20.80 -6.57
N GLN A 193 -10.74 -20.28 -5.53
CA GLN A 193 -10.74 -18.85 -5.26
C GLN A 193 -9.40 -18.36 -4.73
N VAL A 194 -8.52 -19.23 -4.21
CA VAL A 194 -7.20 -18.84 -3.71
C VAL A 194 -6.39 -18.16 -4.82
N GLU A 195 -6.33 -18.78 -5.99
CA GLU A 195 -5.64 -18.25 -7.16
C GLU A 195 -6.13 -16.85 -7.55
N LEU A 196 -7.42 -16.72 -7.87
CA LEU A 196 -7.99 -15.45 -8.31
C LEU A 196 -7.77 -14.37 -7.25
N THR A 197 -7.80 -14.75 -5.97
CA THR A 197 -7.59 -13.79 -4.89
C THR A 197 -6.12 -13.37 -4.78
N ILE A 198 -5.15 -14.26 -4.99
CA ILE A 198 -3.71 -13.91 -5.04
C ILE A 198 -3.43 -12.99 -6.23
N LEU A 199 -3.93 -13.36 -7.41
CA LEU A 199 -3.78 -12.57 -8.64
C LEU A 199 -4.45 -11.20 -8.51
N ASN A 200 -5.66 -11.13 -7.93
CA ASN A 200 -6.34 -9.86 -7.70
C ASN A 200 -5.62 -8.98 -6.68
N THR A 201 -5.03 -9.54 -5.62
CA THR A 201 -4.18 -8.78 -4.69
C THR A 201 -3.00 -8.16 -5.45
N ALA A 202 -2.30 -8.95 -6.27
CA ALA A 202 -1.18 -8.46 -7.08
C ALA A 202 -1.64 -7.37 -8.08
N GLY A 203 -2.74 -7.62 -8.80
CA GLY A 203 -3.31 -6.69 -9.76
C GLY A 203 -3.76 -5.36 -9.15
N CYS A 204 -4.36 -5.38 -7.95
CA CYS A 204 -4.74 -4.16 -7.22
C CYS A 204 -3.52 -3.28 -6.89
N LEU A 205 -2.36 -3.91 -6.69
CA LEU A 205 -1.09 -3.24 -6.38
C LEU A 205 -0.24 -2.96 -7.62
N TRP A 206 -0.80 -3.18 -8.83
CA TRP A 206 -0.07 -3.05 -10.10
C TRP A 206 1.21 -3.90 -10.17
N LEU A 207 1.21 -5.04 -9.47
CA LEU A 207 2.30 -6.01 -9.50
C LEU A 207 2.11 -6.94 -10.70
N LYS A 208 3.23 -7.21 -11.39
CA LYS A 208 3.32 -8.22 -12.44
C LYS A 208 4.23 -9.34 -11.96
N CYS A 209 3.78 -10.58 -12.11
CA CYS A 209 4.62 -11.74 -11.81
C CYS A 209 5.74 -11.86 -12.86
N ILE A 210 7.00 -11.92 -12.42
CA ILE A 210 8.17 -12.15 -13.28
C ILE A 210 8.91 -13.44 -12.95
N ARG A 211 8.36 -14.21 -12.01
CA ARG A 211 8.94 -15.48 -11.58
C ARG A 211 9.00 -16.43 -12.77
N ALA A 212 10.21 -16.84 -13.14
CA ALA A 212 10.39 -17.95 -14.07
C ALA A 212 9.79 -19.22 -13.44
N PRO A 213 8.91 -19.94 -14.16
CA PRO A 213 8.29 -21.15 -13.64
C PRO A 213 9.32 -22.18 -13.16
N ARG A 214 9.10 -22.71 -11.97
CA ARG A 214 9.92 -23.78 -11.36
C ARG A 214 9.07 -25.02 -11.06
N THR A 215 9.75 -26.07 -10.60
CA THR A 215 9.09 -27.30 -10.14
C THR A 215 8.05 -27.00 -9.06
N GLY A 216 6.82 -27.43 -9.33
CA GLY A 216 5.65 -27.24 -8.46
C GLY A 216 4.99 -25.86 -8.53
N ASP A 217 5.47 -24.93 -9.37
CA ASP A 217 4.75 -23.67 -9.58
C ASP A 217 3.45 -23.92 -10.36
N LEU A 218 2.33 -23.42 -9.83
CA LEU A 218 1.03 -23.40 -10.49
C LEU A 218 0.91 -22.10 -11.31
N ILE A 219 0.49 -22.23 -12.57
CA ILE A 219 0.51 -21.15 -13.58
C ILE A 219 -0.93 -20.86 -14.05
N HIS A 220 -1.27 -19.58 -14.19
CA HIS A 220 -2.49 -19.10 -14.83
C HIS A 220 -2.14 -17.99 -15.82
N ASP A 221 -2.58 -18.09 -17.08
CA ASP A 221 -2.35 -17.08 -18.12
C ASP A 221 -0.87 -16.59 -18.17
N ASP A 222 0.07 -17.54 -18.13
CA ASP A 222 1.54 -17.34 -18.11
C ASP A 222 2.13 -16.75 -16.81
N GLU A 223 1.32 -16.53 -15.77
CA GLU A 223 1.78 -16.04 -14.47
C GLU A 223 1.77 -17.14 -13.40
N VAL A 224 2.87 -17.25 -12.65
CA VAL A 224 2.92 -18.13 -11.47
C VAL A 224 2.07 -17.50 -10.36
N PHE A 225 1.10 -18.23 -9.81
CA PHE A 225 0.25 -17.72 -8.73
C PHE A 225 0.45 -18.46 -7.39
N ALA A 226 0.98 -19.67 -7.41
CA ALA A 226 1.26 -20.46 -6.21
C ALA A 226 2.34 -21.50 -6.49
N ASN A 227 2.86 -22.14 -5.44
CA ASN A 227 3.74 -23.30 -5.55
C ASN A 227 3.17 -24.45 -4.72
N VAL A 228 3.13 -25.67 -5.22
CA VAL A 228 2.55 -26.83 -4.50
C VAL A 228 3.29 -27.14 -3.19
N ILE A 229 4.58 -26.85 -3.13
CA ILE A 229 5.41 -27.07 -1.93
C ILE A 229 5.26 -25.91 -0.95
N ASP A 230 5.18 -24.69 -1.48
CA ASP A 230 4.95 -23.46 -0.72
C ASP A 230 3.78 -22.66 -1.30
N PRO A 231 2.52 -23.07 -1.02
CA PRO A 231 1.35 -22.50 -1.67
C PRO A 231 1.15 -21.03 -1.34
N MET A 232 1.76 -20.56 -0.24
CA MET A 232 1.63 -19.19 0.24
C MET A 232 2.76 -18.28 -0.24
N VAL A 233 3.72 -18.77 -1.03
CA VAL A 233 4.90 -17.99 -1.41
C VAL A 233 4.53 -16.68 -2.11
N MET A 234 3.69 -16.75 -3.15
CA MET A 234 3.27 -15.58 -3.93
C MET A 234 2.43 -14.60 -3.10
N ARG A 235 1.54 -15.13 -2.25
CA ARG A 235 0.73 -14.35 -1.31
C ARG A 235 1.58 -13.66 -0.26
N SER A 236 2.63 -14.31 0.24
CA SER A 236 3.49 -13.76 1.30
C SER A 236 4.29 -12.58 0.77
N HIS A 237 4.79 -12.68 -0.45
CA HIS A 237 5.45 -11.57 -1.13
C HIS A 237 4.50 -10.39 -1.41
N SER A 238 3.29 -10.65 -1.93
CA SER A 238 2.34 -9.56 -2.19
C SER A 238 1.81 -8.91 -0.91
N ALA A 239 1.68 -9.68 0.18
CA ALA A 239 1.30 -9.15 1.49
C ALA A 239 2.39 -8.26 2.12
N ASP A 240 3.67 -8.63 2.02
CA ASP A 240 4.79 -7.83 2.50
C ASP A 240 4.90 -6.49 1.74
N ILE A 241 4.68 -6.52 0.41
CA ILE A 241 4.58 -5.32 -0.43
C ILE A 241 3.37 -4.47 0.00
N PHE A 242 2.20 -5.08 0.19
CA PHE A 242 1.00 -4.40 0.67
C PHE A 242 1.23 -3.69 2.01
N GLU A 243 1.85 -4.36 2.97
CA GLU A 243 2.13 -3.82 4.30
C GLU A 243 3.10 -2.63 4.20
N SER A 244 4.15 -2.75 3.39
CA SER A 244 5.11 -1.67 3.17
C SER A 244 4.48 -0.43 2.48
N LEU A 245 3.62 -0.65 1.49
CA LEU A 245 2.87 0.44 0.85
C LEU A 245 1.86 1.10 1.78
N SER A 246 1.19 0.30 2.62
CA SER A 246 0.25 0.81 3.62
C SER A 246 0.95 1.67 4.67
N GLU A 247 2.10 1.21 5.18
CA GLU A 247 2.95 1.96 6.11
C GLU A 247 3.40 3.29 5.50
N PHE A 248 3.87 3.28 4.24
CA PHE A 248 4.23 4.51 3.53
C PHE A 248 3.06 5.49 3.43
N CYS A 249 1.85 4.99 3.18
CA CYS A 249 0.64 5.79 3.14
C CYS A 249 0.17 6.28 4.53
N GLY A 250 0.82 5.86 5.61
CA GLY A 250 0.43 6.18 6.99
C GLY A 250 -0.81 5.43 7.48
N ILE A 251 -1.15 4.31 6.82
CA ILE A 251 -2.24 3.44 7.23
C ILE A 251 -1.65 2.33 8.11
N GLU A 252 -2.12 2.23 9.35
CA GLU A 252 -1.76 1.10 10.21
C GLU A 252 -2.29 -0.20 9.60
N SER A 253 -1.42 -1.22 9.52
CA SER A 253 -1.86 -2.54 9.06
C SER A 253 -2.91 -3.07 10.03
N PRO A 254 -4.13 -3.38 9.56
CA PRO A 254 -5.18 -3.94 10.41
C PRO A 254 -4.88 -5.39 10.85
N ARG A 255 -3.73 -5.96 10.47
CA ARG A 255 -3.36 -7.32 10.81
C ARG A 255 -2.81 -7.42 12.23
N GLU A 256 -3.57 -8.08 13.08
CA GLU A 256 -2.97 -8.88 14.13
C GLU A 256 -2.18 -10.01 13.45
N SER A 257 -0.90 -10.21 13.84
CA SER A 257 -0.04 -11.24 13.26
C SER A 257 -0.68 -12.63 13.44
N MET A 258 -1.46 -13.07 12.47
CA MET A 258 -2.09 -14.37 12.53
C MET A 258 -1.11 -15.45 12.12
N GLY A 259 -1.19 -16.56 12.85
CA GLY A 259 -0.22 -17.64 12.85
C GLY A 259 0.13 -18.17 11.45
N ILE A 260 1.35 -18.69 11.37
CA ILE A 260 1.98 -19.23 10.18
C ILE A 260 1.13 -20.40 9.64
N TYR A 261 0.35 -20.15 8.59
CA TYR A 261 -0.25 -21.20 7.79
C TYR A 261 0.85 -21.82 6.93
N THR A 262 1.28 -23.02 7.27
CA THR A 262 1.95 -23.88 6.29
C THR A 262 1.45 -25.30 6.43
N PRO A 263 0.43 -25.70 5.65
CA PRO A 263 0.20 -27.09 5.35
C PRO A 263 0.50 -27.31 3.88
N MET A 264 1.55 -28.06 3.59
CA MET A 264 1.83 -28.63 2.26
C MET A 264 0.59 -29.31 1.66
N ASN A 265 -0.30 -29.82 2.52
CA ASN A 265 -1.63 -30.33 2.17
C ASN A 265 -2.43 -29.36 1.30
N LEU A 266 -2.43 -28.06 1.61
CA LEU A 266 -3.12 -27.05 0.80
C LEU A 266 -2.55 -27.00 -0.61
N GLY A 267 -1.22 -27.09 -0.73
CA GLY A 267 -0.56 -27.11 -2.03
C GLY A 267 -0.93 -28.37 -2.83
N PHE A 268 -1.01 -29.52 -2.16
CA PHE A 268 -1.49 -30.77 -2.77
C PHE A 268 -2.97 -30.74 -3.17
N GLU A 269 -3.82 -30.06 -2.42
CA GLU A 269 -5.22 -29.90 -2.79
C GLU A 269 -5.41 -28.90 -3.93
N LEU A 270 -4.62 -27.82 -3.95
CA LEU A 270 -4.53 -26.94 -5.11
C LEU A 270 -4.09 -27.75 -6.33
N PHE A 271 -3.02 -28.55 -6.19
CA PHE A 271 -2.53 -29.41 -7.27
C PHE A 271 -3.61 -30.39 -7.76
N SER A 272 -4.30 -31.07 -6.85
CA SER A 272 -5.39 -31.99 -7.16
C SER A 272 -6.52 -31.29 -7.92
N TYR A 273 -6.91 -30.09 -7.49
CA TYR A 273 -7.97 -29.31 -8.15
C TYR A 273 -7.57 -28.87 -9.56
N PHE A 274 -6.38 -28.30 -9.72
CA PHE A 274 -5.93 -27.73 -10.99
C PHE A 274 -5.43 -28.77 -12.00
N SER A 275 -5.20 -30.01 -11.57
CA SER A 275 -4.83 -31.12 -12.46
C SER A 275 -6.04 -31.83 -13.08
N ARG A 276 -7.27 -31.40 -12.78
CA ARG A 276 -8.48 -32.04 -13.32
C ARG A 276 -8.71 -31.66 -14.79
N GLU A 277 -9.13 -32.63 -15.58
CA GLU A 277 -9.40 -32.46 -17.02
C GLU A 277 -10.45 -31.38 -17.33
N ASP A 278 -11.39 -31.11 -16.40
CA ASP A 278 -12.45 -30.12 -16.55
C ASP A 278 -12.00 -28.67 -16.28
N VAL A 279 -10.72 -28.44 -15.98
CA VAL A 279 -10.15 -27.11 -15.71
C VAL A 279 -9.09 -26.74 -16.78
N PRO A 280 -9.47 -26.67 -18.07
CA PRO A 280 -8.53 -26.70 -19.20
C PRO A 280 -7.59 -25.51 -19.29
N LYS A 281 -7.94 -24.37 -18.68
CA LYS A 281 -7.06 -23.18 -18.64
C LYS A 281 -5.75 -23.43 -17.88
N TYR A 282 -5.71 -24.47 -17.05
CA TYR A 282 -4.57 -24.79 -16.19
C TYR A 282 -3.79 -26.00 -16.72
N ASN A 283 -4.21 -26.60 -17.84
CA ASN A 283 -3.52 -27.75 -18.44
C ASN A 283 -2.17 -27.41 -19.09
N ASN A 284 -1.74 -26.12 -19.08
CA ASN A 284 -0.41 -25.69 -19.50
C ASN A 284 0.64 -25.74 -18.37
N ILE A 285 0.41 -26.60 -17.38
CA ILE A 285 1.42 -27.17 -16.50
C ILE A 285 2.61 -27.63 -17.38
N ILE A 286 3.76 -26.96 -17.31
CA ILE A 286 4.94 -27.28 -18.12
C ILE A 286 5.37 -28.72 -17.81
N HIS A 287 5.11 -29.63 -18.74
CA HIS A 287 5.08 -31.09 -18.54
C HIS A 287 6.38 -31.71 -17.99
N GLY A 288 7.52 -31.01 -18.01
CA GLY A 288 8.79 -31.52 -17.49
C GLY A 288 9.00 -31.39 -15.98
N HIS A 289 8.31 -30.46 -15.31
CA HIS A 289 8.62 -30.05 -13.93
C HIS A 289 7.58 -30.52 -12.90
N TYR A 290 6.63 -31.35 -13.33
CA TYR A 290 5.51 -31.82 -12.50
C TYR A 290 5.59 -33.29 -12.09
N ASN A 291 6.42 -34.09 -12.76
CA ASN A 291 6.53 -35.52 -12.46
C ASN A 291 6.90 -35.78 -11.00
N ILE A 292 7.83 -35.01 -10.45
CA ILE A 292 8.24 -35.15 -9.04
C ILE A 292 7.13 -34.70 -8.08
N VAL A 293 6.34 -33.70 -8.45
CA VAL A 293 5.23 -33.20 -7.63
C VAL A 293 4.08 -34.19 -7.63
N ALA A 294 3.77 -34.80 -8.78
CA ALA A 294 2.82 -35.90 -8.88
C ALA A 294 3.26 -37.08 -8.00
N ILE A 295 4.54 -37.48 -8.07
CA ILE A 295 5.08 -38.53 -7.19
C ILE A 295 4.93 -38.14 -5.71
N LEU A 296 5.28 -36.91 -5.32
CA LEU A 296 5.14 -36.43 -3.94
C LEU A 296 3.68 -36.42 -3.48
N PHE A 297 2.76 -36.06 -4.36
CA PHE A 297 1.31 -36.11 -4.11
C PHE A 297 0.84 -37.55 -3.88
N GLU A 298 1.19 -38.49 -4.75
CA GLU A 298 0.80 -39.90 -4.60
C GLU A 298 1.41 -40.52 -3.33
N LEU A 299 2.63 -40.11 -2.97
CA LEU A 299 3.27 -40.51 -1.71
C LEU A 299 2.53 -40.00 -0.48
N ASP A 300 1.99 -38.78 -0.51
CA ASP A 300 1.16 -38.24 0.57
C ASP A 300 -0.14 -39.05 0.71
N CYS A 301 -0.78 -39.39 -0.41
CA CYS A 301 -1.93 -40.29 -0.42
C CYS A 301 -1.60 -41.66 0.20
N LEU A 302 -0.46 -42.27 -0.16
CA LEU A 302 -0.02 -43.53 0.44
C LEU A 302 0.23 -43.39 1.95
N VAL A 303 0.87 -42.30 2.38
CA VAL A 303 1.16 -42.04 3.80
C VAL A 303 -0.12 -41.97 4.63
N SER A 304 -1.23 -41.48 4.05
CA SER A 304 -2.54 -41.48 4.72
C SER A 304 -3.12 -42.89 4.99
N LEU A 305 -2.69 -43.90 4.22
CA LEU A 305 -3.12 -45.30 4.37
C LEU A 305 -2.27 -46.07 5.39
N LEU A 306 -1.13 -45.52 5.81
CA LEU A 306 -0.18 -46.18 6.71
C LEU A 306 -0.39 -45.74 8.16
N PRO A 307 -0.04 -46.60 9.15
CA PRO A 307 -0.03 -46.21 10.56
C PRO A 307 0.88 -45.00 10.82
N SER A 308 0.46 -44.08 11.69
CA SER A 308 1.18 -42.82 11.95
C SER A 308 2.61 -42.99 12.47
N GLY A 309 2.91 -44.12 13.13
CA GLY A 309 4.25 -44.48 13.63
C GLY A 309 5.13 -45.22 12.62
N HIS A 310 4.64 -45.48 11.40
CA HIS A 310 5.37 -46.25 10.41
C HIS A 310 6.67 -45.53 9.97
N PRO A 311 7.82 -46.22 9.84
CA PRO A 311 9.10 -45.60 9.50
C PRO A 311 9.06 -44.75 8.21
N PHE A 312 8.30 -45.19 7.20
CA PHE A 312 8.14 -44.43 5.96
C PHE A 312 7.35 -43.12 6.16
N VAL A 313 6.33 -43.13 7.03
CA VAL A 313 5.54 -41.94 7.35
C VAL A 313 6.43 -40.93 8.07
N LEU A 314 7.26 -41.39 9.00
CA LEU A 314 8.26 -40.56 9.67
C LEU A 314 9.30 -40.00 8.69
N PHE A 315 9.84 -40.84 7.79
CA PHE A 315 10.78 -40.44 6.76
C PHE A 315 10.20 -39.37 5.83
N PHE A 316 9.00 -39.59 5.30
CA PHE A 316 8.31 -38.67 4.40
C PHE A 316 8.02 -37.34 5.10
N ARG A 317 7.44 -37.39 6.31
CA ARG A 317 7.17 -36.19 7.10
C ARG A 317 8.44 -35.43 7.48
N MET A 318 9.53 -36.12 7.83
CA MET A 318 10.81 -35.45 8.11
C MET A 318 11.40 -34.77 6.87
N SER A 319 11.21 -35.37 5.69
CA SER A 319 11.70 -34.82 4.42
C SER A 319 10.94 -33.57 3.97
N LEU A 320 9.71 -33.39 4.46
CA LEU A 320 8.78 -32.34 4.01
C LEU A 320 8.38 -31.33 5.11
N SER A 321 8.66 -31.64 6.37
CA SER A 321 8.28 -30.79 7.50
C SER A 321 9.00 -29.43 7.49
N PRO A 322 8.34 -28.34 7.94
CA PRO A 322 8.96 -27.04 8.12
C PRO A 322 10.21 -27.04 9.02
N ARG A 323 10.27 -28.00 9.97
CA ARG A 323 11.40 -28.19 10.91
C ARG A 323 12.43 -29.22 10.41
N GLY A 324 12.14 -29.91 9.31
CA GLY A 324 13.01 -30.91 8.69
C GLY A 324 14.08 -30.32 7.80
N ASP A 325 14.94 -31.19 7.27
CA ASP A 325 15.95 -30.78 6.30
C ASP A 325 15.27 -30.40 4.97
N LYS A 326 15.05 -29.08 4.78
CA LYS A 326 14.50 -28.52 3.54
C LYS A 326 15.45 -28.68 2.34
N ALA A 327 16.57 -29.40 2.45
CA ALA A 327 17.51 -29.62 1.35
C ALA A 327 16.85 -30.25 0.11
N LEU A 328 15.85 -31.13 0.28
CA LEU A 328 15.08 -31.67 -0.84
C LEU A 328 14.24 -30.59 -1.51
N LEU A 329 13.44 -29.84 -0.73
CA LEU A 329 12.59 -28.77 -1.27
C LEU A 329 13.41 -27.66 -1.95
N LYS A 330 14.59 -27.34 -1.38
CA LYS A 330 15.55 -26.38 -1.95
C LYS A 330 16.28 -26.92 -3.19
N GLY A 331 16.33 -28.24 -3.35
CA GLY A 331 17.08 -28.94 -4.40
C GLY A 331 16.19 -29.75 -5.31
N ILE A 332 14.89 -29.46 -5.39
CA ILE A 332 13.97 -30.25 -6.22
C ILE A 332 14.24 -30.02 -7.72
N ASP A 333 14.92 -28.93 -8.06
CA ASP A 333 15.43 -28.67 -9.41
C ASP A 333 16.81 -29.33 -9.66
N ASP A 334 17.46 -29.88 -8.61
CA ASP A 334 18.70 -30.65 -8.72
C ASP A 334 18.39 -32.13 -9.00
N LYS A 335 18.58 -32.52 -10.27
CA LYS A 335 18.33 -33.88 -10.75
C LYS A 335 19.07 -34.95 -9.95
N SER A 336 20.28 -34.68 -9.46
CA SER A 336 21.06 -35.67 -8.70
C SER A 336 20.41 -35.92 -7.34
N ARG A 337 20.05 -34.84 -6.63
CA ARG A 337 19.39 -34.93 -5.32
C ARG A 337 18.02 -35.58 -5.41
N VAL A 338 17.23 -35.22 -6.42
CA VAL A 338 15.92 -35.85 -6.66
C VAL A 338 16.08 -37.34 -6.93
N LYS A 339 17.04 -37.74 -7.78
CA LYS A 339 17.32 -39.15 -8.06
C LYS A 339 17.69 -39.93 -6.80
N ASP A 340 18.54 -39.38 -5.95
CA ASP A 340 18.95 -40.01 -4.69
C ASP A 340 17.78 -40.17 -3.71
N TYR A 341 16.91 -39.16 -3.63
CA TYR A 341 15.68 -39.22 -2.85
C TYR A 341 14.72 -40.29 -3.39
N LEU A 342 14.46 -40.31 -4.70
CA LEU A 342 13.58 -41.30 -5.32
C LEU A 342 14.11 -42.74 -5.16
N ASN A 343 15.43 -42.93 -5.16
CA ASN A 343 16.05 -44.23 -4.86
C ASN A 343 15.83 -44.67 -3.40
N GLN A 344 15.83 -43.74 -2.46
CA GLN A 344 15.49 -44.03 -1.05
C GLN A 344 14.01 -44.38 -0.91
N VAL A 345 13.12 -43.59 -1.52
CA VAL A 345 11.68 -43.86 -1.56
C VAL A 345 11.39 -45.22 -2.16
N ASN A 346 11.96 -45.56 -3.32
CA ASN A 346 11.76 -46.85 -4.00
C ASN A 346 12.16 -48.04 -3.11
N ARG A 347 13.23 -47.92 -2.32
CA ARG A 347 13.61 -48.96 -1.35
C ARG A 347 12.52 -49.16 -0.30
N GLN A 348 12.05 -48.07 0.32
CA GLN A 348 11.00 -48.13 1.35
C GLN A 348 9.66 -48.65 0.81
N LEU A 349 9.27 -48.25 -0.41
CA LEU A 349 8.04 -48.74 -1.06
C LEU A 349 8.08 -50.25 -1.30
N ARG A 350 9.25 -50.81 -1.64
CA ARG A 350 9.40 -52.26 -1.82
C ARG A 350 9.24 -53.03 -0.51
N ASP A 351 9.60 -52.43 0.61
CA ASP A 351 9.41 -53.04 1.93
C ASP A 351 7.91 -53.08 2.28
N ILE A 352 7.16 -52.00 1.97
CA ILE A 352 5.70 -51.97 2.11
C ILE A 352 5.02 -53.04 1.23
N ILE A 353 5.46 -53.23 -0.01
CA ILE A 353 4.86 -54.22 -0.91
C ILE A 353 5.08 -55.67 -0.42
N LYS A 354 6.20 -55.93 0.26
CA LYS A 354 6.54 -57.27 0.75
C LYS A 354 5.99 -57.58 2.13
N GLY A 355 5.60 -56.57 2.91
CA GLY A 355 5.08 -56.76 4.26
C GLY A 355 3.66 -57.32 4.25
N GLU A 356 3.47 -58.47 4.90
CA GLU A 356 2.15 -59.10 5.08
C GLU A 356 1.23 -58.32 6.03
N GLU A 357 1.77 -57.34 6.77
CA GLU A 357 1.07 -56.54 7.77
C GLU A 357 0.30 -55.34 7.19
N TYR A 358 0.42 -55.06 5.89
CA TYR A 358 -0.19 -53.90 5.25
C TYR A 358 -1.46 -54.24 4.48
N SER A 359 -2.37 -53.27 4.34
CA SER A 359 -3.59 -53.45 3.55
C SER A 359 -3.28 -53.66 2.08
N GLU A 360 -4.13 -54.43 1.39
CA GLU A 360 -4.01 -54.67 -0.06
C GLU A 360 -4.03 -53.34 -0.85
N ASP A 361 -4.79 -52.36 -0.38
CA ASP A 361 -4.85 -51.02 -0.98
C ASP A 361 -3.53 -50.26 -0.85
N ALA A 362 -2.88 -50.29 0.33
CA ALA A 362 -1.58 -49.65 0.52
C ALA A 362 -0.49 -50.32 -0.34
N GLN A 363 -0.52 -51.65 -0.47
CA GLN A 363 0.40 -52.38 -1.34
C GLN A 363 0.18 -52.04 -2.82
N LYS A 364 -1.07 -51.97 -3.29
CA LYS A 364 -1.43 -51.57 -4.66
C LYS A 364 -0.97 -50.14 -4.96
N GLN A 365 -1.25 -49.20 -4.05
CA GLN A 365 -0.84 -47.81 -4.17
C GLN A 365 0.69 -47.69 -4.23
N ALA A 366 1.42 -48.43 -3.36
CA ALA A 366 2.88 -48.45 -3.39
C ALA A 366 3.43 -49.00 -4.73
N GLN A 367 2.79 -50.02 -5.32
CA GLN A 367 3.17 -50.54 -6.64
C GLN A 367 2.96 -49.50 -7.74
N GLN A 368 1.82 -48.80 -7.73
CA GLN A 368 1.52 -47.73 -8.69
C GLN A 368 2.56 -46.60 -8.62
N ILE A 369 2.94 -46.18 -7.40
CA ILE A 369 3.96 -45.14 -7.21
C ILE A 369 5.32 -45.60 -7.76
N ILE A 370 5.72 -46.86 -7.57
CA ILE A 370 6.97 -47.38 -8.16
C ILE A 370 6.92 -47.34 -9.69
N ILE A 371 5.77 -47.61 -10.31
CA ILE A 371 5.61 -47.51 -11.77
C ILE A 371 5.77 -46.05 -12.20
N CYS A 372 5.05 -45.13 -11.56
CA CYS A 372 5.15 -43.69 -11.79
C CYS A 372 6.59 -43.16 -11.66
N ILE A 373 7.32 -43.56 -10.60
CA ILE A 373 8.74 -43.21 -10.42
C ILE A 373 9.59 -43.70 -11.61
N LYS A 374 9.34 -44.89 -12.14
CA LYS A 374 10.10 -45.45 -13.27
C LYS A 374 9.79 -44.75 -14.58
N GLU A 375 8.53 -44.41 -14.82
CA GLU A 375 8.07 -43.70 -16.01
C GLU A 375 8.69 -42.29 -16.07
N HIS A 376 8.85 -41.65 -14.92
CA HIS A 376 9.35 -40.29 -14.82
C HIS A 376 10.86 -40.15 -14.54
N ALA A 377 11.56 -41.24 -14.25
CA ALA A 377 13.01 -41.25 -14.06
C ALA A 377 13.82 -41.45 -15.36
N GLN A 378 13.14 -41.72 -16.48
CA GLN A 378 13.71 -41.74 -17.84
C GLN A 378 13.72 -40.33 -18.41
#